data_AF-A0A4P6AZX5-F1
#
_entry.id   AF-A0A4P6AZX5-F1
#
_cell.length_a   1.000
_cell.length_b   1.000
_cell.length_c   1.000
_cell.angle_alpha   90.00
_cell.angle_beta   90.00
_cell.angle_gamma   90.00
#
_symmetry.space_group_name_H-M   'P 1'
#
loop_
_entity.id
_entity.type
_entity.pdbx_description
1 polymer ?
#
loop_
_entity_poly.entity_id
_entity_poly.type
_entity_poly.pdbx_seq_one_letter_code
_entity_poly.pdbx_strand_id
1 'polypeptide(L)'
;MHPNRHAIAFGSLVFLVISVVIIIAALFWGWPKYKVYKKEMDGIAALKEAEWSKQILIEEAKAREQAALMQAKARVTLAQAEGEAKIVQAKAEGQADIERAKAAAEANRIIGESLKGNEEYLRYVWIKGLQDGNGERIYIPTEAGLPILEAGKAGK
;
A
#
# COMPACT_ATOMS: atom_id res chain seq x y z
N MET A 1 2.45 33.32 -103.24
CA MET A 1 1.13 33.64 -102.64
C MET A 1 1.33 33.80 -101.13
N HIS A 2 1.35 35.04 -100.63
CA HIS A 2 1.52 35.29 -99.20
C HIS A 2 0.23 34.94 -98.46
N PRO A 3 0.23 34.01 -97.50
CA PRO A 3 -0.94 33.75 -96.68
C PRO A 3 -1.16 34.96 -95.76
N ASN A 4 -2.39 35.45 -95.69
CA ASN A 4 -2.79 36.61 -94.90
C ASN A 4 -2.53 36.35 -93.40
N ARG A 5 -1.35 36.74 -92.91
CA ARG A 5 -0.91 36.56 -91.52
C ARG A 5 -1.90 37.11 -90.49
N HIS A 6 -2.66 38.13 -90.87
CA HIS A 6 -3.70 38.74 -90.03
C HIS A 6 -4.93 37.85 -89.81
N ALA A 7 -5.28 36.97 -90.75
CA ALA A 7 -6.44 36.07 -90.63
C ALA A 7 -6.18 34.90 -89.66
N ILE A 8 -4.96 34.34 -89.70
CA ILE A 8 -4.55 33.25 -88.80
C ILE A 8 -4.40 33.77 -87.36
N ALA A 9 -3.83 34.97 -87.19
CA ALA A 9 -3.69 35.60 -85.87
C ALA A 9 -5.03 35.96 -85.21
N PHE A 10 -6.04 36.36 -86.00
CA PHE A 10 -7.38 36.66 -85.49
C PHE A 10 -8.10 35.38 -85.02
N GLY A 11 -8.02 34.29 -85.81
CA GLY A 11 -8.61 33.01 -85.44
C GLY A 11 -8.01 32.39 -84.16
N SER A 12 -6.69 32.49 -83.98
CA SER A 12 -6.03 32.00 -82.76
C SER A 12 -6.40 32.80 -81.51
N LEU A 13 -6.58 34.11 -81.65
CA LEU A 13 -7.00 34.98 -80.54
C LEU A 13 -8.42 34.62 -80.07
N VAL A 14 -9.35 34.44 -81.00
CA VAL A 14 -10.73 34.06 -80.70
C VAL A 14 -10.79 32.70 -80.01
N PHE A 15 -10.00 31.72 -80.46
CA PHE A 15 -9.92 30.40 -79.83
C PHE A 15 -9.40 30.48 -78.38
N LEU A 16 -8.40 31.31 -78.12
CA LEU A 16 -7.83 31.50 -76.77
C LEU A 16 -8.84 32.14 -75.82
N VAL A 17 -9.61 33.13 -76.29
CA VAL A 17 -10.67 33.74 -75.49
C VAL A 17 -11.76 32.72 -75.14
N ILE A 18 -12.19 31.91 -76.12
CA ILE A 18 -13.21 30.87 -75.89
C ILE A 18 -12.72 29.80 -74.91
N SER A 19 -11.47 29.35 -75.02
CA SER A 19 -10.92 28.34 -74.11
C SER A 19 -10.81 28.86 -72.68
N VAL A 20 -10.43 30.12 -72.49
CA VAL A 20 -10.43 30.78 -71.16
C VAL A 20 -11.84 30.86 -70.58
N VAL A 21 -12.84 31.23 -71.38
CA VAL A 21 -14.24 31.28 -70.93
C VAL A 21 -14.76 29.90 -70.52
N ILE A 22 -14.41 28.85 -71.26
CA ILE A 22 -14.79 27.47 -70.92
C ILE A 22 -14.14 27.03 -69.61
N ILE A 23 -12.86 27.36 -69.38
CA ILE A 23 -12.15 27.05 -68.14
C ILE A 23 -12.81 27.77 -66.94
N ILE A 24 -13.16 29.04 -67.10
CA ILE A 24 -13.84 29.82 -66.06
C ILE A 24 -15.22 29.22 -65.76
N ALA A 25 -16.00 28.83 -66.78
CA ALA A 25 -17.30 28.19 -66.60
C ALA A 25 -17.17 26.83 -65.89
N ALA A 26 -16.16 26.02 -66.23
CA ALA A 26 -15.89 24.76 -65.56
C ALA A 26 -15.48 24.94 -64.09
N LEU A 27 -14.66 25.95 -63.79
CA LEU A 27 -14.28 26.32 -62.42
C LEU A 27 -15.50 26.77 -61.61
N PHE A 28 -16.34 27.65 -62.17
CA PHE A 28 -17.56 28.10 -61.51
C PHE A 28 -18.57 26.97 -61.26
N TRP A 29 -18.63 25.98 -62.14
CA TRP A 29 -19.48 24.80 -61.95
C TRP A 29 -18.91 23.80 -60.92
N GLY A 30 -17.60 23.60 -60.89
CA GLY A 30 -16.92 22.66 -59.99
C GLY A 30 -16.75 23.16 -58.56
N TRP A 31 -16.50 24.46 -58.38
CA TRP A 31 -16.26 25.10 -57.08
C TRP A 31 -17.37 24.86 -56.04
N PRO A 32 -18.67 25.06 -56.32
CA PRO A 32 -19.73 24.83 -55.33
C PRO A 32 -19.82 23.35 -54.92
N LYS A 33 -19.60 22.41 -55.85
CA LYS A 33 -19.62 20.97 -55.54
C LYS A 33 -18.43 20.56 -54.67
N TYR A 34 -17.23 21.06 -54.96
CA TYR A 34 -16.05 20.81 -54.14
C TYR A 34 -16.22 21.33 -52.71
N LYS A 35 -16.80 22.53 -52.54
CA LYS A 35 -17.04 23.12 -51.22
C LYS A 35 -17.99 22.28 -50.36
N VAL A 36 -19.02 21.68 -50.95
CA VAL A 36 -19.96 20.79 -50.23
C VAL A 36 -19.28 19.48 -49.85
N TYR A 37 -18.59 18.82 -50.78
CA TYR A 37 -17.86 17.58 -50.51
C TYR A 37 -16.83 17.76 -49.38
N LYS A 38 -16.08 18.86 -49.42
CA LYS A 38 -15.11 19.18 -48.35
C LYS A 38 -15.80 19.31 -46.99
N LYS A 39 -16.92 20.04 -46.91
CA LYS A 39 -17.68 20.18 -45.66
C LYS A 39 -18.24 18.85 -45.14
N GLU A 40 -18.68 17.97 -46.03
CA GLU A 40 -19.17 16.64 -45.67
C GLU A 40 -18.04 15.77 -45.10
N MET A 41 -16.89 15.76 -45.77
CA MET A 41 -15.70 15.05 -45.30
C MET A 41 -15.18 15.59 -43.97
N ASP A 42 -15.18 16.91 -43.79
CA ASP A 42 -14.80 17.56 -42.52
C ASP A 42 -15.77 17.15 -41.39
N GLY A 43 -17.08 17.07 -41.67
CA GLY A 43 -18.09 16.63 -40.70
C GLY A 43 -17.93 15.16 -40.31
N ILE A 44 -17.68 14.28 -41.29
CA ILE A 44 -17.41 12.85 -41.04
C ILE A 44 -16.12 12.67 -40.23
N ALA A 45 -15.07 13.45 -40.53
CA ALA A 45 -13.83 13.42 -39.79
C ALA A 45 -14.05 13.84 -38.32
N ALA A 46 -14.79 14.93 -38.09
CA ALA A 46 -15.10 15.41 -36.74
C ALA A 46 -15.95 14.40 -35.94
N LEU A 47 -16.93 13.74 -36.57
CA LEU A 47 -17.71 12.69 -35.92
C LEU A 47 -16.85 11.49 -35.53
N LYS A 48 -16.00 11.02 -36.44
CA LYS A 48 -15.07 9.91 -36.15
C LYS A 48 -14.09 10.26 -35.04
N GLU A 49 -13.56 11.48 -35.03
CA GLU A 49 -12.67 11.96 -33.98
C GLU A 49 -13.36 12.00 -32.61
N ALA A 50 -14.61 12.49 -32.56
CA ALA A 50 -15.41 12.50 -31.34
C ALA A 50 -15.73 11.07 -30.84
N GLU A 51 -16.07 10.15 -31.73
CA GLU A 51 -16.31 8.73 -31.40
C GLU A 51 -15.04 8.07 -30.84
N TRP A 52 -13.91 8.25 -31.51
CA TRP A 52 -12.62 7.74 -31.06
C TRP A 52 -12.20 8.34 -29.72
N SER A 53 -12.35 9.66 -29.55
CA SER A 53 -12.04 10.34 -28.29
C SER A 53 -12.88 9.76 -27.14
N LYS A 54 -14.17 9.51 -27.38
CA LYS A 54 -15.05 8.88 -26.39
C LYS A 54 -14.61 7.44 -26.09
N GLN A 55 -14.21 6.68 -27.10
CA GLN A 55 -13.73 5.30 -26.92
C GLN A 55 -12.44 5.26 -26.11
N ILE A 56 -11.50 6.17 -26.37
CA ILE A 56 -10.25 6.32 -25.60
C ILE A 56 -10.58 6.62 -24.13
N LEU A 57 -11.50 7.55 -23.87
CA LEU A 57 -11.91 7.89 -22.50
C LEU A 57 -12.55 6.71 -21.78
N ILE A 58 -13.39 5.92 -22.46
CA ILE A 58 -14.02 4.73 -21.88
C ILE A 58 -12.97 3.66 -21.58
N GLU A 59 -12.06 3.42 -22.52
CA GLU A 59 -11.02 2.40 -22.35
C GLU A 59 -10.03 2.81 -21.25
N GLU A 60 -9.66 4.09 -21.19
CA GLU A 60 -8.84 4.63 -20.13
C GLU A 60 -9.55 4.54 -18.76
N ALA A 61 -10.85 4.87 -18.69
CA ALA A 61 -11.64 4.72 -17.48
C ALA A 61 -11.70 3.25 -17.01
N LYS A 62 -11.91 2.31 -17.95
CA LYS A 62 -11.88 0.87 -17.66
C LYS A 62 -10.51 0.40 -17.20
N ALA A 63 -9.43 0.85 -17.85
CA ALA A 63 -8.07 0.51 -17.46
C ALA A 63 -7.76 1.04 -16.05
N ARG A 64 -8.21 2.25 -15.72
CA ARG A 64 -8.10 2.82 -14.37
C ARG A 64 -8.93 2.06 -13.33
N GLU A 65 -10.15 1.66 -13.67
CA GLU A 65 -11.00 0.83 -12.81
C GLU A 65 -10.36 -0.54 -12.54
N GLN A 66 -9.90 -1.22 -13.59
CA GLN A 66 -9.20 -2.50 -13.46
C GLN A 66 -7.92 -2.36 -12.62
N ALA A 67 -7.13 -1.31 -12.84
CA ALA A 67 -5.96 -1.03 -12.01
C ALA A 67 -6.34 -0.82 -10.53
N ALA A 68 -7.40 -0.04 -10.26
CA ALA A 68 -7.90 0.18 -8.90
C ALA A 68 -8.41 -1.11 -8.25
N LEU A 69 -9.14 -1.96 -8.98
CA LEU A 69 -9.61 -3.26 -8.50
C LEU A 69 -8.44 -4.21 -8.20
N MET A 70 -7.43 -4.25 -9.06
CA MET A 70 -6.22 -5.05 -8.81
C MET A 70 -5.46 -4.57 -7.58
N GLN A 71 -5.35 -3.25 -7.40
CA GLN A 71 -4.75 -2.68 -6.19
C GLN A 71 -5.57 -3.00 -4.93
N ALA A 72 -6.89 -2.90 -5.00
CA ALA A 72 -7.77 -3.25 -3.89
C ALA A 72 -7.64 -4.74 -3.53
N LYS A 73 -7.64 -5.62 -4.53
CA LYS A 73 -7.44 -7.06 -4.34
C LYS A 73 -6.08 -7.35 -3.71
N ALA A 74 -5.01 -6.73 -4.21
CA ALA A 74 -3.67 -6.88 -3.63
C ALA A 74 -3.64 -6.46 -2.15
N ARG A 75 -4.26 -5.33 -1.80
CA ARG A 75 -4.36 -4.88 -0.41
C ARG A 75 -5.10 -5.86 0.48
N VAL A 76 -6.23 -6.43 0.01
CA VAL A 76 -6.99 -7.43 0.77
C VAL A 76 -6.16 -8.70 0.99
N THR A 77 -5.47 -9.18 -0.05
CA THR A 77 -4.59 -10.36 0.07
C THR A 77 -3.45 -10.10 1.05
N LEU A 78 -2.81 -8.94 1.01
CA LEU A 78 -1.78 -8.56 1.97
C LEU A 78 -2.33 -8.49 3.40
N ALA A 79 -3.48 -7.84 3.60
CA ALA A 79 -4.12 -7.74 4.91
C ALA A 79 -4.53 -9.11 5.46
N GLN A 80 -5.01 -10.02 4.61
CA GLN A 80 -5.32 -11.39 5.01
C GLN A 80 -4.05 -12.15 5.41
N ALA A 81 -2.99 -12.08 4.61
CA ALA A 81 -1.71 -12.73 4.93
C ALA A 81 -1.11 -12.19 6.24
N GLU A 82 -1.18 -10.88 6.48
CA GLU A 82 -0.75 -10.27 7.73
C GLU A 82 -1.61 -10.71 8.92
N GLY A 83 -2.94 -10.83 8.73
CA GLY A 83 -3.86 -11.35 9.74
C GLY A 83 -3.53 -12.79 10.13
N GLU A 84 -3.31 -13.65 9.14
CA GLU A 84 -2.90 -15.04 9.33
C GLU A 84 -1.54 -15.14 10.02
N ALA A 85 -0.55 -14.33 9.61
CA ALA A 85 0.77 -14.27 10.23
C ALA A 85 0.69 -13.88 11.71
N LYS A 86 -0.13 -12.89 12.07
CA LYS A 86 -0.35 -12.48 13.46
C LYS A 86 -0.98 -13.59 14.31
N ILE A 87 -1.92 -14.34 13.75
CA ILE A 87 -2.54 -15.47 14.46
C ILE A 87 -1.51 -16.58 14.70
N VAL A 88 -0.70 -16.91 13.69
CA VAL A 88 0.37 -17.92 13.83
C VAL A 88 1.39 -17.47 14.86
N GLN A 89 1.80 -16.20 14.83
CA GLN A 89 2.72 -15.63 15.80
C GLN A 89 2.15 -15.71 17.23
N ALA A 90 0.93 -15.23 17.45
CA ALA A 90 0.30 -15.26 18.77
C ALA A 90 0.13 -16.69 19.30
N LYS A 91 -0.18 -17.66 18.43
CA LYS A 91 -0.22 -19.08 18.80
C LYS A 91 1.15 -19.61 19.20
N ALA A 92 2.20 -19.27 18.45
CA ALA A 92 3.56 -19.70 18.75
C ALA A 92 4.06 -19.10 20.07
N GLU A 93 3.77 -17.82 20.32
CA GLU A 93 4.08 -17.14 21.59
C GLU A 93 3.33 -17.77 22.76
N GLY A 94 2.01 -17.99 22.62
CA GLY A 94 1.22 -18.66 23.65
C GLY A 94 1.71 -20.09 23.96
N GLN A 95 2.10 -20.85 22.92
CA GLN A 95 2.67 -22.18 23.11
C GLN A 95 4.03 -22.11 23.83
N ALA A 96 4.88 -21.14 23.48
CA ALA A 96 6.16 -20.93 24.12
C ALA A 96 5.99 -20.56 25.60
N ASP A 97 5.00 -19.73 25.95
CA ASP A 97 4.71 -19.36 27.33
C ASP A 97 4.19 -20.54 28.16
N ILE A 98 3.35 -21.40 27.58
CA ILE A 98 2.92 -22.64 28.24
C ILE A 98 4.12 -23.54 28.53
N GLU A 99 5.03 -23.70 27.57
CA GLU A 99 6.22 -24.54 27.75
C GLU A 99 7.15 -23.97 28.83
N ARG A 100 7.37 -22.65 28.84
CA ARG A 100 8.12 -21.96 29.90
C ARG A 100 7.49 -22.16 31.27
N ALA A 101 6.16 -22.02 31.36
CA ALA A 101 5.44 -22.20 32.61
C ALA A 101 5.52 -23.64 33.12
N LYS A 102 5.42 -24.64 32.23
CA LYS A 102 5.62 -26.05 32.58
C LYS A 102 7.03 -26.33 33.06
N ALA A 103 8.04 -25.85 32.34
CA ALA A 103 9.44 -26.01 32.73
C ALA A 103 9.72 -25.38 34.11
N ALA A 104 9.19 -24.18 34.36
CA ALA A 104 9.30 -23.52 35.66
C ALA A 104 8.60 -24.31 36.78
N ALA A 105 7.38 -24.82 36.52
CA ALA A 105 6.64 -25.63 37.48
C ALA A 105 7.38 -26.94 37.81
N GLU A 106 7.96 -27.61 36.81
CA GLU A 106 8.74 -28.83 37.00
C GLU A 106 10.04 -28.56 37.76
N ALA A 107 10.75 -27.48 37.44
CA ALA A 107 11.92 -27.04 38.20
C ALA A 107 11.56 -26.78 39.67
N ASN A 108 10.46 -26.06 39.92
CA ASN A 108 9.98 -25.79 41.29
C ASN A 108 9.59 -27.09 42.02
N ARG A 109 8.97 -28.05 41.32
CA ARG A 109 8.65 -29.36 41.89
C ARG A 109 9.90 -30.12 42.30
N ILE A 110 10.90 -30.20 41.42
CA ILE A 110 12.18 -30.87 41.69
C ILE A 110 12.91 -30.22 42.87
N ILE A 111 12.95 -28.89 42.91
CA ILE A 111 13.54 -28.16 44.03
C ILE A 111 12.78 -28.47 45.32
N GLY A 112 11.45 -28.35 45.32
CA GLY A 112 10.62 -28.64 46.48
C GLY A 112 10.78 -30.07 47.00
N GLU A 113 10.85 -31.06 46.11
CA GLU A 113 11.14 -32.46 46.46
C GLU A 113 12.54 -32.62 47.05
N SER A 114 13.57 -31.98 46.47
CA SER A 114 14.96 -32.06 46.96
C SER A 114 15.16 -31.44 48.34
N LEU A 115 14.33 -30.45 48.69
CA LEU A 115 14.36 -29.76 49.98
C LEU A 115 13.52 -30.49 51.06
N LYS A 116 12.61 -31.38 50.66
CA LYS A 116 11.69 -32.05 51.57
C LYS A 116 12.44 -33.08 52.43
N GLY A 117 12.55 -32.80 53.73
CA GLY A 117 13.20 -33.69 54.71
C GLY A 117 14.71 -33.48 54.88
N ASN A 118 15.27 -32.38 54.34
CA ASN A 118 16.68 -32.03 54.50
C ASN A 118 16.84 -30.68 55.23
N GLU A 119 16.49 -30.70 56.52
CA GLU A 119 16.50 -29.51 57.39
C GLU A 119 17.91 -28.93 57.56
N GLU A 120 18.95 -29.78 57.61
CA GLU A 120 20.34 -29.35 57.69
C GLU A 120 20.79 -28.59 56.45
N TYR A 121 20.39 -29.05 55.25
CA TYR A 121 20.70 -28.34 54.00
C TYR A 121 19.95 -27.01 53.90
N LEU A 122 18.67 -26.95 54.28
CA LEU A 122 17.91 -25.71 54.33
C LEU A 122 18.54 -24.70 55.29
N ARG A 123 18.96 -25.15 56.49
CA ARG A 123 19.66 -24.32 57.47
C ARG A 123 21.01 -23.85 56.93
N TYR A 124 21.76 -24.70 56.23
CA TYR A 124 23.02 -24.32 55.57
C TYR A 124 22.81 -23.26 54.48
N VAL A 125 21.84 -23.45 53.58
CA VAL A 125 21.52 -22.48 52.51
C VAL A 125 21.06 -21.15 53.11
N TRP A 126 20.26 -21.17 54.18
CA TRP A 126 19.84 -19.97 54.91
C TRP A 126 21.01 -19.21 55.54
N ILE A 127 21.89 -19.91 56.27
CA ILE A 127 23.10 -19.31 56.87
C ILE A 127 24.01 -18.74 55.79
N LYS A 128 24.19 -19.47 54.68
CA LYS A 128 24.99 -19.00 53.54
C LYS A 128 24.37 -17.76 52.88
N GLY A 129 23.05 -17.73 52.71
CA GLY A 129 22.33 -16.55 52.20
C GLY A 129 22.48 -15.33 53.10
N LEU A 130 22.48 -15.51 54.43
CA LEU A 130 22.79 -14.44 55.40
C LEU A 130 24.24 -13.96 55.30
N GLN A 131 25.16 -14.83 54.88
CA GLN A 131 26.59 -14.53 54.72
C GLN A 131 26.91 -13.84 53.38
N ASP A 132 26.18 -14.19 52.30
CA ASP A 132 26.43 -13.77 50.93
C ASP A 132 25.80 -12.41 50.54
N GLY A 133 24.86 -11.83 51.31
CA GLY A 133 24.42 -10.45 51.02
C GLY A 133 23.30 -9.82 51.86
N ASN A 134 23.54 -8.56 52.26
CA ASN A 134 22.62 -7.57 52.84
C ASN A 134 21.83 -8.00 54.08
N GLY A 135 22.35 -7.64 55.25
CA GLY A 135 21.66 -7.70 56.54
C GLY A 135 20.45 -6.76 56.61
N GLU A 136 19.41 -7.05 55.83
CA GLU A 136 18.11 -6.44 56.00
C GLU A 136 17.53 -7.01 57.29
N ARG A 137 17.70 -6.23 58.38
CA ARG A 137 17.14 -6.53 59.70
C ARG A 137 15.62 -6.58 59.56
N ILE A 138 15.08 -7.76 59.32
CA ILE A 138 13.63 -8.01 59.41
C ILE A 138 13.29 -7.98 60.90
N TYR A 139 12.75 -6.85 61.34
CA TYR A 139 12.19 -6.70 62.68
C TYR A 139 10.95 -7.58 62.77
N ILE A 140 11.05 -8.70 63.49
CA ILE A 140 9.90 -9.49 63.89
C ILE A 140 9.42 -8.89 65.22
N PRO A 141 8.28 -8.19 65.27
CA PRO A 141 7.74 -7.71 66.52
C PRO A 141 7.37 -8.94 67.35
N THR A 142 8.04 -9.15 68.47
CA THR A 142 7.46 -9.97 69.53
C THR A 142 6.23 -9.23 70.04
N GLU A 143 5.11 -9.96 70.22
CA GLU A 143 3.74 -9.45 70.37
C GLU A 143 3.44 -8.51 71.57
N ALA A 144 4.44 -7.87 72.18
CA ALA A 144 4.21 -7.01 73.33
C ALA A 144 5.08 -5.75 73.42
N GLY A 145 5.74 -5.31 72.34
CA GLY A 145 6.14 -3.90 72.13
C GLY A 145 6.90 -3.17 73.26
N LEU A 146 7.44 -3.87 74.25
CA LEU A 146 8.07 -3.28 75.43
C LEU A 146 9.49 -3.83 75.57
N PRO A 147 10.53 -2.98 75.44
CA PRO A 147 11.89 -3.38 75.73
C PRO A 147 12.01 -3.76 77.21
N ILE A 148 12.50 -4.97 77.50
CA ILE A 148 12.91 -5.35 78.85
C ILE A 148 14.18 -4.55 79.14
N LEU A 149 14.03 -3.42 79.83
CA LEU A 149 15.16 -2.66 80.33
C LEU A 149 15.71 -3.38 81.57
N GLU A 150 16.88 -4.01 81.40
CA GLU A 150 17.78 -4.26 82.51
C GLU A 150 18.16 -2.93 83.17
N ALA A 151 17.35 -2.44 84.11
CA ALA A 151 17.69 -1.26 84.91
C ALA A 151 16.93 -1.29 86.25
N GLY A 152 17.22 -2.31 87.05
CA GLY A 152 16.77 -2.44 88.44
C GLY A 152 17.89 -2.82 89.40
N LYS A 153 19.15 -2.46 89.09
CA LYS A 153 20.22 -2.41 90.10
C LYS A 153 20.33 -1.00 90.67
N ALA A 154 19.57 -0.75 91.74
CA ALA A 154 19.87 0.17 92.84
C ALA A 154 18.87 -0.22 93.94
N GLY A 155 19.24 -0.72 95.11
CA GLY A 155 20.39 -0.35 95.93
C GLY A 155 19.86 0.48 97.11
N LYS A 156 19.56 -0.23 98.21
CA LYS A 156 19.02 0.21 99.51
C LYS A 156 17.51 0.42 99.61
#